data_AF-A0A1C6Q9R1-F1
#
_entry.id   AF-A0A1C6Q9R1-F1
#
_cell.length_a   1.000
_cell.length_b   1.000
_cell.length_c   1.000
_cell.angle_alpha   90.00
_cell.angle_beta   90.00
_cell.angle_gamma   90.00
#
_symmetry.space_group_name_H-M   'P 1'
#
loop_
_entity.id
_entity.type
_entity.pdbx_description
1 polymer ?
#
loop_
_entity_poly.entity_id
_entity_poly.type
_entity_poly.pdbx_seq_one_letter_code
_entity_poly.pdbx_strand_id
1 'polypeptide(L)'
;MKSKSIDLALLENALLAIEKVLAHADSELCGGPYFGLAIDLPLEAEGGACASEAERFRGSAAQSAVNICLSAAAALVDVSKALMRAPGDRSPEDLELEWQALITHTKIASRSAHRAALILAQQEDALSARGIDGVPASEVRSLSFAH
;
A
#
# COMPACT_ATOMS: atom_id res chain seq x y z
N MET A 1 -28.00 8.75 -17.31
CA MET A 1 -26.83 8.39 -18.15
C MET A 1 -25.67 9.38 -18.04
N LYS A 2 -25.87 10.70 -17.98
CA LYS A 2 -24.76 11.68 -17.87
C LYS A 2 -23.88 11.52 -16.62
N SER A 3 -24.45 11.28 -15.44
CA SER A 3 -23.69 11.08 -14.18
C SER A 3 -22.75 9.88 -14.24
N LYS A 4 -23.27 8.73 -14.66
CA LYS A 4 -22.49 7.49 -14.85
C LYS A 4 -21.27 7.66 -15.76
N SER A 5 -21.37 8.50 -16.79
CA SER A 5 -20.25 8.82 -17.68
C SER A 5 -19.21 9.72 -17.00
N ILE A 6 -19.63 10.63 -16.12
CA ILE A 6 -18.74 11.50 -15.36
C ILE A 6 -17.98 10.66 -14.32
N ASP A 7 -18.70 9.79 -13.60
CA ASP A 7 -18.11 8.91 -12.59
C ASP A 7 -17.06 7.96 -13.19
N LEU A 8 -17.35 7.38 -14.37
CA LEU A 8 -16.37 6.56 -15.09
C LEU A 8 -15.11 7.36 -15.49
N ALA A 9 -15.27 8.59 -15.98
CA ALA A 9 -14.13 9.45 -16.33
C ALA A 9 -13.30 9.82 -15.09
N LEU A 10 -13.93 10.03 -13.93
CA LEU A 10 -13.22 10.28 -12.68
C LEU A 10 -12.43 9.04 -12.23
N LEU A 11 -12.99 7.84 -12.38
CA LEU A 11 -12.28 6.59 -12.09
C LEU A 11 -11.10 6.35 -13.05
N GLU A 12 -11.23 6.68 -14.33
CA GLU A 12 -10.12 6.62 -15.29
C GLU A 12 -9.00 7.59 -14.93
N ASN A 13 -9.34 8.83 -14.55
CA ASN A 13 -8.36 9.80 -14.08
C ASN A 13 -7.66 9.34 -12.79
N ALA A 14 -8.40 8.72 -11.87
CA ALA A 14 -7.82 8.15 -10.65
C ALA A 14 -6.83 7.02 -10.96
N LEU A 15 -7.18 6.13 -11.89
CA LEU A 15 -6.29 5.04 -12.31
C LEU A 15 -5.00 5.58 -12.94
N LEU A 16 -5.11 6.55 -13.85
CA LEU A 16 -3.94 7.20 -14.46
C LEU A 16 -3.05 7.89 -13.42
N ALA A 17 -3.64 8.50 -12.39
CA ALA A 17 -2.87 9.10 -11.31
C ALA A 17 -2.12 8.04 -10.50
N ILE A 18 -2.76 6.92 -10.16
CA ILE A 18 -2.13 5.81 -9.46
C ILE A 18 -0.97 5.22 -10.28
N GLU A 19 -1.19 4.96 -11.57
CA GLU A 19 -0.15 4.43 -12.48
C GLU A 19 1.05 5.37 -12.59
N LYS A 20 0.83 6.69 -12.64
CA LYS A 20 1.92 7.67 -12.64
C LYS A 20 2.74 7.63 -11.35
N VAL A 21 2.07 7.49 -10.20
CA VAL A 21 2.77 7.38 -8.91
C VAL A 21 3.55 6.07 -8.85
N LEU A 22 3.00 4.96 -9.31
CA LEU A 22 3.69 3.67 -9.38
C LEU A 22 4.92 3.73 -10.29
N ALA A 23 4.78 4.29 -11.49
CA ALA A 23 5.89 4.44 -12.43
C ALA A 23 7.01 5.36 -11.90
N HIS A 24 6.62 6.41 -11.16
CA HIS A 24 7.57 7.29 -10.49
C HIS A 24 8.30 6.55 -9.36
N ALA A 25 7.58 5.82 -8.52
CA ALA A 25 8.16 5.04 -7.42
C ALA A 25 9.12 3.95 -7.94
N ASP A 26 8.79 3.28 -9.04
CA ASP A 26 9.66 2.30 -9.71
C ASP A 26 10.92 2.97 -10.30
N SER A 27 10.81 4.20 -10.78
CA SER A 27 11.95 4.96 -11.30
C SER A 27 12.89 5.45 -10.18
N GLU A 28 12.35 5.69 -8.97
CA GLU A 28 13.12 6.07 -7.79
C GLU A 28 13.74 4.86 -7.04
N LEU A 29 13.31 3.63 -7.36
CA LEU A 29 13.85 2.39 -6.81
C LEU A 29 15.24 2.07 -7.40
N CYS A 30 16.25 2.82 -6.97
CA CYS A 30 17.65 2.37 -6.97
C CYS A 30 18.02 1.57 -5.69
N GLY A 31 17.05 1.35 -4.80
CA GLY A 31 17.19 0.49 -3.62
C GLY A 31 16.67 -0.91 -3.91
N GLY A 32 17.43 -1.94 -3.55
CA GLY A 32 17.07 -3.34 -3.79
C GLY A 32 15.75 -3.77 -3.12
N PRO A 33 15.27 -4.99 -3.41
CA PRO A 33 14.00 -5.48 -2.89
C PRO A 33 13.96 -5.47 -1.36
N TYR A 34 12.83 -5.08 -0.77
CA TYR A 34 12.58 -5.29 0.66
C TYR A 34 12.48 -6.80 0.92
N PHE A 35 13.59 -7.41 1.30
CA PHE A 35 13.61 -8.69 1.98
C PHE A 35 13.38 -8.38 3.45
N GLY A 36 12.20 -8.74 3.99
CA GLY A 36 11.93 -8.56 5.41
C GLY A 36 12.98 -9.25 6.29
N LEU A 37 12.83 -9.15 7.62
CA LEU A 37 13.75 -9.65 8.64
C LEU A 37 14.05 -11.18 8.60
N ALA A 38 13.57 -11.91 7.58
CA ALA A 38 13.66 -13.35 7.41
C ALA A 38 14.78 -13.79 6.43
N ILE A 39 15.83 -12.98 6.23
CA ILE A 39 17.07 -13.46 5.63
C ILE A 39 18.16 -13.35 6.68
N ASP A 40 18.53 -14.50 7.24
CA ASP A 40 19.78 -14.71 7.98
C ASP A 40 20.95 -14.36 7.05
N LEU A 41 21.28 -13.07 6.96
CA LEU A 41 22.54 -12.64 6.35
C LEU A 41 23.62 -12.71 7.43
N PRO A 42 24.77 -13.36 7.18
CA PRO A 42 25.81 -13.53 8.18
C PRO A 42 26.24 -12.19 8.78
N LEU A 43 26.27 -12.17 10.12
CA LEU A 43 26.58 -11.05 10.99
C LEU A 43 28.07 -10.63 10.89
N GLU A 44 28.58 -10.30 9.71
CA GLU A 44 29.99 -9.93 9.49
C GLU A 44 30.08 -8.68 8.61
N ALA A 45 29.66 -7.53 9.15
CA ALA A 45 30.08 -6.22 8.66
C ALA A 45 30.06 -5.20 9.81
N GLU A 46 31.17 -4.49 9.98
CA GLU A 46 31.60 -3.85 11.21
C GLU A 46 30.71 -2.72 11.74
N GLY A 47 30.73 -2.59 13.07
CA GLY A 47 29.97 -1.61 13.84
C GLY A 47 30.31 -0.17 13.47
N GLY A 48 29.32 0.51 12.89
CA GLY A 48 29.35 1.95 12.59
C GLY A 48 28.12 2.46 11.82
N ALA A 49 27.34 1.57 11.19
CA ALA A 49 26.27 1.90 10.23
C ALA A 49 24.82 1.86 10.78
N CYS A 50 24.64 1.73 12.11
CA CYS A 50 23.36 1.35 12.73
C CYS A 50 22.18 2.31 12.46
N ALA A 51 22.45 3.61 12.23
CA ALA A 51 21.43 4.58 11.84
C ALA A 51 21.04 4.45 10.36
N SER A 52 22.03 4.33 9.46
CA SER A 52 21.80 4.32 8.01
C SER A 52 21.08 3.07 7.51
N GLU A 53 21.33 1.90 8.10
CA GLU A 53 20.65 0.66 7.72
C GLU A 53 19.21 0.61 8.24
N ALA A 54 18.96 1.13 9.45
CA ALA A 54 17.62 1.24 10.00
C ALA A 54 16.75 2.20 9.17
N GLU A 55 17.31 3.33 8.74
CA GLU A 55 16.63 4.29 7.86
C GLU A 55 16.37 3.69 6.47
N ARG A 56 17.32 2.96 5.89
CA ARG A 56 17.12 2.23 4.62
C ARG A 56 16.07 1.13 4.74
N PHE A 57 16.06 0.40 5.84
CA PHE A 57 15.04 -0.62 6.12
C PHE A 57 13.65 -0.01 6.28
N ARG A 58 13.51 1.08 7.04
CA ARG A 58 12.24 1.83 7.14
C ARG A 58 11.80 2.38 5.79
N GLY A 59 12.73 2.94 5.00
CA GLY A 59 12.45 3.46 3.67
C GLY A 59 11.93 2.37 2.73
N SER A 60 12.57 1.20 2.71
CA SER A 60 12.17 0.08 1.86
C SER A 60 10.86 -0.59 2.30
N ALA A 61 10.57 -0.68 3.61
CA ALA A 61 9.29 -1.17 4.13
C ALA A 61 8.13 -0.21 3.79
N ALA A 62 8.30 1.09 4.06
CA ALA A 62 7.31 2.11 3.72
C ALA A 62 7.05 2.18 2.21
N GLN A 63 8.10 2.15 1.39
CA GLN A 63 7.98 2.16 -0.06
C GLN A 63 7.29 0.91 -0.59
N SER A 64 7.62 -0.27 -0.05
CA SER A 64 6.92 -1.52 -0.39
C SER A 64 5.45 -1.47 -0.02
N ALA A 65 5.12 -0.94 1.16
CA ALA A 65 3.73 -0.77 1.60
C ALA A 65 2.97 0.19 0.67
N VAL A 66 3.58 1.31 0.27
CA VAL A 66 3.00 2.25 -0.70
C VAL A 66 2.72 1.58 -2.04
N ASN A 67 3.69 0.86 -2.63
CA ASN A 67 3.51 0.19 -3.91
C ASN A 67 2.37 -0.87 -3.84
N ILE A 68 2.34 -1.66 -2.77
CA ILE A 68 1.27 -2.66 -2.56
C ILE A 68 -0.10 -1.99 -2.41
N CYS A 69 -0.19 -0.91 -1.62
CA CYS A 69 -1.44 -0.16 -1.44
C CYS A 69 -1.94 0.47 -2.73
N LEU A 70 -1.05 1.10 -3.51
CA LEU A 70 -1.39 1.71 -4.79
C LEU A 70 -1.84 0.66 -5.82
N SER A 71 -1.15 -0.48 -5.88
CA SER A 71 -1.55 -1.61 -6.72
C SER A 71 -2.93 -2.17 -6.33
N ALA A 72 -3.20 -2.29 -5.03
CA ALA A 72 -4.52 -2.69 -4.53
C ALA A 72 -5.61 -1.66 -4.87
N ALA A 73 -5.30 -0.37 -4.76
CA ALA A 73 -6.21 0.71 -5.12
C ALA A 73 -6.55 0.70 -6.62
N ALA A 74 -5.55 0.51 -7.50
CA ALA A 74 -5.76 0.37 -8.94
C ALA A 74 -6.73 -0.78 -9.25
N ALA A 75 -6.53 -1.94 -8.64
CA ALA A 75 -7.41 -3.10 -8.80
C ALA A 75 -8.85 -2.81 -8.34
N LEU A 76 -9.05 -2.09 -7.24
CA LEU A 76 -10.39 -1.70 -6.76
C LEU A 76 -11.06 -0.65 -7.66
N VAL A 77 -10.29 0.25 -8.26
CA VAL A 77 -10.80 1.20 -9.27
C VAL A 77 -11.28 0.44 -10.51
N ASP A 78 -10.54 -0.57 -10.96
CA ASP A 78 -10.97 -1.39 -12.10
C ASP A 78 -12.20 -2.25 -11.80
N VAL A 79 -12.31 -2.81 -10.59
CA VAL A 79 -13.55 -3.47 -10.14
C VAL A 79 -14.71 -2.49 -10.15
N SER A 80 -14.51 -1.26 -9.66
CA SER A 80 -15.54 -0.21 -9.66
C SER A 80 -15.99 0.12 -11.08
N LYS A 81 -15.05 0.29 -12.01
CA LYS A 81 -15.35 0.51 -13.44
C LYS A 81 -16.12 -0.66 -14.05
N ALA A 82 -15.76 -1.89 -13.73
CA ALA A 82 -16.44 -3.09 -14.23
C ALA A 82 -17.89 -3.18 -13.72
N LEU A 83 -18.12 -2.96 -12.42
CA LEU A 83 -19.46 -2.91 -11.81
C LEU A 83 -20.34 -1.81 -12.41
N MET A 84 -19.71 -0.70 -12.80
CA MET A 84 -20.40 0.40 -13.45
C MET A 84 -20.66 0.13 -14.93
N ARG A 85 -20.08 -0.86 -15.61
CA ARG A 85 -20.47 -1.15 -17.00
C ARG A 85 -21.88 -1.73 -17.02
N ALA A 86 -22.67 -1.37 -18.04
CA ALA A 86 -23.99 -1.96 -18.18
C ALA A 86 -23.83 -3.46 -18.51
N PRO A 87 -24.56 -4.36 -17.83
CA PRO A 87 -24.70 -5.73 -18.29
C PRO A 87 -25.46 -5.63 -19.61
N GLY A 88 -24.78 -5.79 -20.76
CA GLY A 88 -25.43 -5.79 -22.08
C GLY A 88 -26.29 -7.04 -22.27
N ASP A 89 -26.45 -7.49 -23.53
CA ASP A 89 -27.04 -8.79 -23.87
C ASP A 89 -26.13 -9.98 -23.48
N ARG A 90 -25.67 -10.01 -22.22
CA ARG A 90 -24.87 -11.11 -21.68
C ARG A 90 -25.79 -12.25 -21.27
N SER A 91 -25.34 -13.48 -21.47
CA SER A 91 -26.06 -14.63 -20.94
C SER A 91 -26.01 -14.63 -19.40
N PRO A 92 -26.97 -15.27 -18.72
CA PRO A 92 -26.93 -15.43 -17.26
C PRO A 92 -25.65 -16.12 -16.76
N GLU A 93 -25.12 -17.08 -17.52
CA GLU A 93 -23.89 -17.80 -17.20
C GLU A 93 -22.66 -16.88 -17.27
N ASP A 94 -22.58 -16.03 -18.29
CA ASP A 94 -21.49 -15.05 -18.44
C ASP A 94 -21.51 -14.04 -17.29
N LEU A 95 -22.70 -13.63 -16.86
CA LEU A 95 -22.89 -12.71 -15.75
C LEU A 95 -22.41 -13.33 -14.42
N GLU A 96 -22.72 -14.60 -14.17
CA GLU A 96 -22.26 -15.31 -12.98
C GLU A 96 -20.74 -15.44 -12.93
N LEU A 97 -20.10 -15.80 -14.06
CA LEU A 97 -18.64 -15.86 -14.17
C LEU A 97 -17.99 -14.49 -13.94
N GLU A 98 -18.57 -13.42 -14.48
CA GLU A 98 -18.10 -12.06 -14.26
C GLU A 98 -18.20 -11.66 -12.79
N TRP A 99 -19.31 -11.94 -12.12
CA TRP A 99 -19.47 -11.67 -10.68
C TRP A 99 -18.43 -12.42 -9.85
N GLN A 100 -18.20 -13.70 -10.16
CA GLN A 100 -17.20 -14.50 -9.45
C GLN A 100 -15.77 -13.96 -9.67
N ALA A 101 -15.47 -13.48 -10.88
CA ALA A 101 -14.19 -12.82 -11.17
C ALA A 101 -14.04 -11.52 -10.37
N LEU A 102 -15.07 -10.67 -10.32
CA LEU A 102 -15.05 -9.42 -9.54
C LEU A 102 -14.88 -9.67 -8.04
N ILE A 103 -15.58 -10.66 -7.49
CA ILE A 103 -15.41 -11.09 -6.09
C ILE A 103 -13.96 -11.53 -5.84
N THR A 104 -13.40 -12.32 -6.75
CA THR A 104 -12.02 -12.81 -6.65
C THR A 104 -11.01 -11.68 -6.69
N HIS A 105 -11.13 -10.76 -7.64
CA HIS A 105 -10.26 -9.58 -7.76
C HIS A 105 -10.33 -8.69 -6.52
N THR A 106 -11.54 -8.44 -6.01
CA THR A 106 -11.73 -7.65 -4.78
C THR A 106 -11.02 -8.31 -3.60
N LYS A 107 -11.18 -9.63 -3.42
CA LYS A 107 -10.50 -10.37 -2.34
C LYS A 107 -8.98 -10.32 -2.46
N ILE A 108 -8.43 -10.40 -3.67
CA ILE A 108 -6.99 -10.27 -3.91
C ILE A 108 -6.52 -8.87 -3.49
N ALA A 109 -7.19 -7.81 -3.96
CA ALA A 109 -6.85 -6.44 -3.61
C ALA A 109 -6.89 -6.19 -2.09
N SER A 110 -7.93 -6.67 -1.41
CA SER A 110 -8.04 -6.54 0.05
C SER A 110 -6.92 -7.27 0.80
N ARG A 111 -6.54 -8.48 0.35
CA ARG A 111 -5.40 -9.20 0.95
C ARG A 111 -4.08 -8.49 0.72
N SER A 112 -3.89 -7.88 -0.45
CA SER A 112 -2.71 -7.06 -0.73
C SER A 112 -2.63 -5.86 0.21
N ALA A 113 -3.71 -5.10 0.36
CA ALA A 113 -3.77 -3.97 1.30
C ALA A 113 -3.51 -4.42 2.75
N HIS A 114 -4.08 -5.56 3.16
CA HIS A 114 -3.81 -6.14 4.48
C HIS A 114 -2.33 -6.52 4.66
N ARG A 115 -1.69 -7.09 3.63
CA ARG A 115 -0.24 -7.38 3.66
C ARG A 115 0.60 -6.12 3.85
N ALA A 116 0.23 -5.01 3.21
CA ALA A 116 0.91 -3.73 3.43
C ALA A 116 0.80 -3.27 4.89
N ALA A 117 -0.37 -3.42 5.52
CA ALA A 117 -0.55 -3.14 6.94
C ALA A 117 0.35 -4.03 7.83
N LEU A 118 0.51 -5.32 7.49
CA LEU A 118 1.40 -6.22 8.22
C LEU A 118 2.88 -5.84 8.07
N ILE A 119 3.32 -5.38 6.89
CA ILE A 119 4.69 -4.88 6.69
C ILE A 119 4.98 -3.68 7.60
N LEU A 120 4.02 -2.75 7.69
CA LEU A 120 4.15 -1.58 8.55
C LEU A 120 4.14 -1.94 10.05
N ALA A 121 3.28 -2.87 10.46
CA ALA A 121 3.24 -3.35 11.84
C ALA A 121 4.55 -4.04 12.24
N GLN A 122 5.10 -4.90 11.37
CA GLN A 122 6.41 -5.53 11.59
C GLN A 122 7.53 -4.51 11.73
N GLN A 123 7.47 -3.41 10.96
CA GLN A 123 8.42 -2.32 11.11
C GLN A 123 8.27 -1.67 12.50
N GLU A 124 7.06 -1.31 12.93
CA GLU A 124 6.79 -0.73 14.25
C GLU A 124 7.30 -1.60 15.41
N ASP A 125 7.02 -2.90 15.36
CA ASP A 125 7.53 -3.87 16.34
C ASP A 125 9.06 -3.90 16.37
N ALA A 126 9.71 -3.89 15.20
CA ALA A 126 11.17 -3.86 15.09
C ALA A 126 11.77 -2.56 15.62
N LEU A 127 11.05 -1.43 15.56
CA LEU A 127 11.52 -0.17 16.15
C LEU A 127 11.42 -0.20 17.67
N SER A 128 10.29 -0.71 18.18
CA SER A 128 10.03 -0.85 19.61
C SER A 128 11.04 -1.79 20.27
N ALA A 129 11.36 -2.91 19.62
CA ALA A 129 12.36 -3.86 20.09
C ALA A 129 13.80 -3.29 20.13
N ARG A 130 14.10 -2.27 19.32
CA ARG A 130 15.43 -1.62 19.26
C ARG A 130 15.58 -0.46 20.23
N GLY A 131 14.57 -0.18 21.08
CA GLY A 131 14.64 0.85 22.11
C GLY A 131 14.75 2.28 21.56
N ILE A 132 14.37 2.51 20.30
CA ILE A 132 14.23 3.87 19.74
C ILE A 132 12.85 4.41 20.15
N ASP A 133 12.61 4.44 21.46
CA ASP A 133 11.55 5.23 22.07
C ASP A 133 12.08 6.65 22.22
N GLY A 134 11.87 7.46 21.18
CA GLY A 134 11.95 8.91 21.30
C GLY A 134 10.78 9.42 22.11
N VAL A 135 11.00 9.63 23.41
CA VAL A 135 10.19 10.42 24.35
C VAL A 135 8.78 9.85 24.64
N PRO A 136 8.45 9.52 25.91
CA PRO A 136 7.10 9.11 26.26
C PRO A 136 6.10 10.23 25.93
N ALA A 137 5.03 9.86 25.23
CA ALA A 137 3.91 10.72 24.83
C ALA A 137 3.04 11.20 26.01
N SER A 138 3.64 11.52 27.16
CA SER A 138 2.93 11.98 28.37
C SER A 138 3.07 13.47 28.67
N GLU A 139 3.80 14.26 27.86
CA GLU A 139 4.09 15.67 28.21
C GLU A 139 3.66 16.74 27.18
N VAL A 140 2.76 16.42 26.24
CA VAL A 140 2.21 17.42 25.29
C VAL A 140 0.86 18.01 25.76
N ARG A 141 0.33 17.59 26.91
CA ARG A 141 -1.00 18.05 27.39
C ARG A 141 -1.00 19.23 28.37
N SER A 142 0.13 19.87 28.65
CA SER A 142 0.19 20.94 29.66
C SER A 142 0.58 22.33 29.14
N LEU A 143 0.67 22.55 27.83
CA LEU A 143 0.91 23.89 27.26
C LEU A 143 -0.16 24.25 26.23
N SER A 144 -1.41 24.30 26.67
CA SER A 144 -2.42 25.15 26.05
C SER A 144 -3.40 25.60 27.12
N PHE A 145 -3.76 26.88 27.09
CA PHE A 145 -4.52 27.67 28.05
C PHE A 145 -3.73 28.33 29.19
N ALA A 146 -2.94 29.34 28.82
CA ALA A 146 -2.95 30.60 29.56
C ALA A 146 -3.28 31.73 28.58
N HIS A 147 -4.22 32.55 29.01
CA HIS A 147 -4.98 33.55 28.28
C HIS A 147 -4.20 34.85 28.04
#